data_AF-A0A5B6TMK6-F1
#
_entry.id   AF-A0A5B6TMK6-F1
#
_cell.length_a   1.000
_cell.length_b   1.000
_cell.length_c   1.000
_cell.angle_alpha   90.00
_cell.angle_beta   90.00
_cell.angle_gamma   90.00
#
_symmetry.space_group_name_H-M   'P 1'
#
loop_
_entity.id
_entity.type
_entity.pdbx_description
1 polymer ?
#
loop_
_entity_poly.entity_id
_entity_poly.type
_entity_poly.pdbx_seq_one_letter_code
_entity_poly.pdbx_strand_id
1 'polypeptide(L)'
;MIKKLYLLVFLCWMGAQSGWAQINGTTSGQPYFIELHNGQRVYASRLQFKSPVFKQNFFLLDDSLKYAPETVKYFQSQEGFFARVDAGRRFSNFAQREQAGRVSTYFVYRTDYNSYGPGIGVGYGGYGGYGMGGYGMGGYGYPTQRRVYYFQKENEPLQPLTYKNLRTALSDNPGSVESLQDYKRGQNIQTGIYVAGAGLMVAGVTQQFRGGSSSGKISPLLLIGAGVSLIPQLLRLVKKDQLAEAIDIYNYTPKE
;
A
#
# COMPACT_ATOMS: atom_id res chain seq x y z
N MET A 1 16.34 23.43 41.42
CA MET A 1 15.50 24.00 40.33
C MET A 1 15.42 23.10 39.09
N ILE A 2 16.46 22.35 38.74
CA ILE A 2 16.54 21.46 37.54
C ILE A 2 15.45 20.36 37.47
N LYS A 3 14.98 19.82 38.61
CA LYS A 3 13.95 18.76 38.63
C LYS A 3 12.56 19.21 38.14
N LYS A 4 12.25 20.51 38.21
CA LYS A 4 10.96 21.05 37.73
C LYS A 4 10.94 21.27 36.22
N LEU A 5 12.10 21.43 35.59
CA LEU A 5 12.22 21.62 34.14
C LEU A 5 11.97 20.32 33.37
N TYR A 6 12.49 19.19 33.86
CA TYR A 6 12.26 17.87 33.24
C TYR A 6 10.79 17.45 33.27
N LEU A 7 10.06 17.77 34.34
CA LEU A 7 8.63 17.48 34.43
C LEU A 7 7.82 18.27 33.38
N LEU A 8 8.23 19.50 33.09
CA LEU A 8 7.57 20.38 32.12
C LEU A 8 7.86 19.93 30.67
N VAL A 9 9.10 19.51 30.38
CA VAL A 9 9.45 18.91 29.07
C VAL A 9 8.73 17.58 28.85
N PHE A 10 8.59 16.75 29.89
CA PHE A 10 7.86 15.48 29.80
C PHE A 10 6.35 15.68 29.59
N LEU A 11 5.74 16.68 30.25
CA LEU A 11 4.34 17.06 30.03
C LEU A 11 4.10 17.66 28.63
N CYS A 12 5.04 18.47 28.09
CA CYS A 12 4.97 18.94 26.71
C CYS A 12 5.09 17.80 25.69
N TRP A 13 5.90 16.77 25.99
CA TRP A 13 6.03 15.59 25.12
C TRP A 13 4.79 14.69 25.16
N MET A 14 4.12 14.54 26.31
CA MET A 14 2.83 13.85 26.40
C MET A 14 1.67 14.63 25.75
N GLY A 15 1.66 15.96 25.85
CA GLY A 15 0.71 16.82 25.14
C GLY A 15 0.87 16.76 23.62
N ALA A 16 2.11 16.68 23.13
CA ALA A 16 2.38 16.53 21.71
C ALA A 16 1.91 15.17 21.13
N GLN A 17 1.92 14.09 21.92
CA GLN A 17 1.41 12.79 21.46
C GLN A 17 -0.13 12.70 21.42
N SER A 18 -0.83 13.51 22.22
CA SER A 18 -2.29 13.50 22.27
C SER A 18 -2.95 14.36 21.17
N GLY A 19 -2.20 15.25 20.51
CA GLY A 19 -2.68 16.03 19.36
C GLY A 19 -2.71 15.29 18.02
N TRP A 20 -2.09 14.10 17.93
CA TRP A 20 -1.95 13.35 16.66
C TRP A 20 -2.93 12.17 16.54
N ALA A 21 -3.84 12.01 17.50
CA ALA A 21 -4.83 10.94 17.50
C ALA A 21 -6.20 11.34 16.93
N GLN A 22 -6.42 12.61 16.55
CA GLN A 22 -7.73 13.12 16.11
C GLN A 22 -7.81 13.53 14.63
N ILE A 23 -6.75 13.36 13.84
CA ILE A 23 -6.73 13.89 12.46
C ILE A 23 -7.26 12.88 11.42
N ASN A 24 -7.40 11.59 11.74
CA ASN A 24 -7.72 10.55 10.74
C ASN A 24 -8.89 9.61 11.10
N GLY A 25 -9.87 10.06 11.88
CA GLY A 25 -11.00 9.21 12.25
C GLY A 25 -12.28 9.99 12.45
N THR A 26 -13.16 9.95 11.44
CA THR A 26 -14.60 10.18 11.58
C THR A 26 -14.98 11.55 12.14
N THR A 27 -15.18 12.53 11.25
CA THR A 27 -15.96 13.74 11.58
C THR A 27 -17.32 13.28 12.11
N SER A 28 -17.60 13.51 13.39
CA SER A 28 -18.83 13.17 14.12
C SER A 28 -20.08 13.94 13.65
N GLY A 29 -20.13 14.31 12.36
CA GLY A 29 -21.22 15.06 11.73
C GLY A 29 -21.36 14.83 10.22
N GLN A 30 -20.62 13.88 9.62
CA GLN A 30 -20.87 13.52 8.22
C GLN A 30 -22.04 12.53 8.16
N PRO A 31 -23.14 12.84 7.45
CA PRO A 31 -24.29 11.95 7.38
C PRO A 31 -23.90 10.68 6.64
N TYR A 32 -24.39 9.51 7.09
CA TYR A 32 -24.21 8.28 6.32
C TYR A 32 -25.01 8.38 5.03
N PHE A 33 -24.45 7.87 3.95
CA PHE A 33 -25.15 7.84 2.67
C PHE A 33 -24.68 6.70 1.79
N ILE A 34 -25.52 6.36 0.84
CA ILE A 34 -25.13 5.68 -0.39
C ILE A 34 -25.32 6.63 -1.56
N GLU A 35 -24.42 6.55 -2.54
CA GLU A 35 -24.57 7.19 -3.83
C GLU A 35 -24.69 6.10 -4.89
N LEU A 36 -25.75 6.17 -5.68
CA LEU A 36 -26.05 5.20 -6.72
C LEU A 36 -25.34 5.57 -8.03
N HIS A 37 -25.25 4.61 -8.96
CA HIS A 37 -24.66 4.86 -10.29
C HIS A 37 -25.38 5.94 -11.10
N ASN A 38 -26.67 6.18 -10.83
CA ASN A 38 -27.44 7.27 -11.44
C ASN A 38 -27.18 8.65 -10.79
N GLY A 39 -26.24 8.74 -9.83
CA GLY A 39 -25.91 9.97 -9.11
C GLY A 39 -26.85 10.29 -7.95
N GLN A 40 -27.90 9.50 -7.73
CA GLN A 40 -28.80 9.70 -6.60
C GLN A 40 -28.09 9.37 -5.30
N ARG A 41 -28.12 10.32 -4.36
CA ARG A 41 -27.61 10.14 -3.01
C ARG A 41 -28.75 9.93 -2.02
N VAL A 42 -28.68 8.86 -1.24
CA VAL A 42 -29.67 8.50 -0.22
C VAL A 42 -28.98 8.57 1.13
N TYR A 43 -29.43 9.49 1.97
CA TYR A 43 -28.91 9.70 3.32
C TYR A 43 -29.63 8.80 4.32
N ALA A 44 -28.92 8.38 5.37
CA ALA A 44 -29.46 7.56 6.44
C ALA A 44 -28.81 7.90 7.79
N SER A 45 -29.52 7.61 8.88
CA SER A 45 -28.96 7.67 10.23
C SER A 45 -28.16 6.42 10.57
N ARG A 46 -28.47 5.28 9.94
CA ARG A 46 -27.73 4.02 10.06
C ARG A 46 -27.53 3.37 8.70
N LEU A 47 -26.30 2.94 8.43
CA LEU A 47 -25.92 2.21 7.21
C LEU A 47 -25.22 0.90 7.59
N GLN A 48 -25.74 -0.22 7.11
CA GLN A 48 -25.19 -1.54 7.38
C GLN A 48 -25.04 -2.34 6.09
N PHE A 49 -23.90 -3.00 5.90
CA PHE A 49 -23.74 -4.00 4.85
C PHE A 49 -24.11 -5.38 5.39
N LYS A 50 -25.08 -6.05 4.76
CA LYS A 50 -25.53 -7.40 5.14
C LYS A 50 -25.13 -8.40 4.06
N SER A 51 -24.54 -9.52 4.49
CA SER A 51 -24.22 -10.67 3.63
C SER A 51 -24.85 -11.96 4.18
N PRO A 52 -26.16 -12.17 3.97
CA PRO A 52 -26.83 -13.37 4.46
C PRO A 52 -26.36 -14.61 3.68
N VAL A 53 -26.23 -15.75 4.36
CA VAL A 53 -25.65 -16.99 3.79
C VAL A 53 -26.37 -17.49 2.53
N PHE A 54 -27.71 -17.33 2.48
CA PHE A 54 -28.55 -17.85 1.38
C PHE A 54 -29.28 -16.76 0.59
N LYS A 55 -28.97 -15.49 0.83
CA LYS A 55 -29.62 -14.36 0.12
C LYS A 55 -28.56 -13.46 -0.51
N GLN A 56 -29.01 -12.60 -1.41
CA GLN A 56 -28.14 -11.60 -1.99
C GLN A 56 -27.67 -10.62 -0.91
N ASN A 57 -26.44 -10.14 -1.05
CA ASN A 57 -25.90 -9.08 -0.20
C ASN A 57 -26.68 -7.78 -0.46
N PHE A 58 -26.80 -6.93 0.55
CA PHE A 58 -27.46 -5.62 0.41
C PHE A 58 -26.94 -4.61 1.44
N PHE A 59 -27.04 -3.34 1.09
CA PHE A 59 -26.97 -2.24 2.03
C PHE A 59 -28.35 -2.04 2.67
N LEU A 60 -28.38 -1.94 3.98
CA LEU A 60 -29.57 -1.65 4.78
C LEU A 60 -29.44 -0.24 5.37
N LEU A 61 -30.37 0.63 5.00
CA LEU A 61 -30.45 2.01 5.44
C LEU A 61 -31.65 2.18 6.36
N ASP A 62 -31.42 2.73 7.55
CA ASP A 62 -32.46 3.00 8.57
C ASP A 62 -33.43 1.80 8.80
N ASP A 63 -32.86 0.58 8.82
CA ASP A 63 -33.54 -0.71 9.01
C ASP A 63 -34.65 -1.08 8.01
N SER A 64 -34.93 -0.24 7.01
CA SER A 64 -36.06 -0.44 6.08
C SER A 64 -35.64 -0.49 4.61
N LEU A 65 -34.79 0.43 4.18
CA LEU A 65 -34.42 0.58 2.78
C LEU A 65 -33.27 -0.37 2.43
N LYS A 66 -33.46 -1.14 1.36
CA LYS A 66 -32.48 -2.12 0.89
C LYS A 66 -31.98 -1.76 -0.50
N TYR A 67 -30.67 -1.72 -0.65
CA TYR A 67 -30.02 -1.47 -1.93
C TYR A 67 -29.05 -2.60 -2.27
N ALA A 68 -29.15 -3.10 -3.50
CA ALA A 68 -28.19 -4.08 -3.99
C ALA A 68 -26.80 -3.42 -4.08
N PRO A 69 -25.70 -4.10 -3.71
CA PRO A 69 -24.37 -3.52 -3.79
C PRO A 69 -23.98 -3.13 -5.21
N GLU A 70 -24.65 -3.75 -6.20
CA GLU A 70 -24.44 -3.46 -7.60
C GLU A 70 -24.99 -2.13 -8.10
N THR A 71 -25.89 -1.49 -7.35
CA THR A 71 -26.39 -0.16 -7.70
C THR A 71 -25.60 0.97 -7.03
N VAL A 72 -24.76 0.64 -6.05
CA VAL A 72 -24.01 1.60 -5.22
C VAL A 72 -22.64 1.91 -5.85
N LYS A 73 -22.37 3.19 -6.08
CA LYS A 73 -21.10 3.73 -6.57
C LYS A 73 -20.16 4.15 -5.43
N TYR A 74 -20.71 4.88 -4.45
CA TYR A 74 -20.00 5.32 -3.25
C TYR A 74 -20.86 5.09 -2.01
N PHE A 75 -20.24 4.95 -0.84
CA PHE A 75 -20.98 5.04 0.41
C PHE A 75 -20.11 5.61 1.53
N GLN A 76 -20.76 6.24 2.51
CA GLN A 76 -20.14 6.73 3.73
C GLN A 76 -20.68 5.91 4.89
N SER A 77 -19.79 5.21 5.60
CA SER A 77 -20.10 4.48 6.84
C SER A 77 -19.34 5.09 8.01
N GLN A 78 -19.48 4.47 9.18
CA GLN A 78 -18.71 4.82 10.38
C GLN A 78 -17.19 4.62 10.20
N GLU A 79 -16.80 3.66 9.36
CA GLU A 79 -15.40 3.32 9.09
C GLU A 79 -14.74 4.29 8.10
N GLY A 80 -15.54 4.99 7.30
CA GLY A 80 -15.04 5.98 6.34
C GLY A 80 -15.84 6.05 5.06
N PHE A 81 -15.23 6.67 4.06
CA PHE A 81 -15.76 6.79 2.70
C PHE A 81 -15.26 5.62 1.86
N PHE A 82 -16.15 5.02 1.08
CA PHE A 82 -15.84 3.86 0.25
C PHE A 82 -16.27 4.11 -1.18
N ALA A 83 -15.42 3.68 -2.11
CA ALA A 83 -15.68 3.76 -3.53
C ALA A 83 -15.60 2.41 -4.19
N ARG A 84 -16.46 2.19 -5.18
CA ARG A 84 -16.51 0.90 -5.88
C ARG A 84 -15.35 0.72 -6.84
N VAL A 85 -14.66 -0.41 -6.71
CA VAL A 85 -13.55 -0.82 -7.57
C VAL A 85 -14.03 -1.65 -8.76
N ASP A 86 -15.00 -2.54 -8.55
CA ASP A 86 -15.43 -3.50 -9.57
C ASP A 86 -16.95 -3.80 -9.49
N ALA A 87 -17.52 -4.17 -10.62
CA ALA A 87 -18.91 -4.54 -10.81
C ALA A 87 -19.21 -5.95 -10.25
N GLY A 88 -19.16 -6.10 -8.92
CA GLY A 88 -19.64 -7.31 -8.26
C GLY A 88 -20.37 -7.04 -6.94
N ARG A 89 -20.79 -8.11 -6.26
CA ARG A 89 -21.73 -8.09 -5.12
C ARG A 89 -21.08 -8.16 -3.74
N ARG A 90 -19.75 -8.24 -3.65
CA ARG A 90 -19.01 -8.44 -2.39
C ARG A 90 -18.60 -7.10 -1.78
N PHE A 91 -18.48 -7.04 -0.45
CA PHE A 91 -17.90 -5.88 0.23
C PHE A 91 -16.47 -5.58 -0.23
N SER A 92 -15.70 -6.63 -0.54
CA SER A 92 -14.34 -6.54 -1.08
C SER A 92 -14.23 -5.79 -2.42
N ASN A 93 -15.36 -5.45 -3.04
CA ASN A 93 -15.40 -4.67 -4.28
C ASN A 93 -15.49 -3.16 -4.00
N PHE A 94 -15.47 -2.76 -2.73
CA PHE A 94 -15.39 -1.37 -2.31
C PHE A 94 -14.04 -1.12 -1.64
N ALA A 95 -13.37 -0.07 -2.08
CA ALA A 95 -12.12 0.40 -1.51
C ALA A 95 -12.39 1.54 -0.52
N GLN A 96 -11.78 1.47 0.65
CA GLN A 96 -11.83 2.52 1.66
C GLN A 96 -10.90 3.66 1.25
N ARG A 97 -11.36 4.90 1.35
CA ARG A 97 -10.55 6.09 1.06
C ARG A 97 -9.54 6.31 2.19
N GLU A 98 -8.29 6.46 1.82
CA GLU A 98 -7.18 6.78 2.74
C GLU A 98 -6.91 8.28 2.72
N GLN A 99 -6.81 8.89 1.54
CA GLN A 99 -6.57 10.31 1.35
C GLN A 99 -7.60 10.90 0.39
N ALA A 100 -8.13 12.07 0.73
CA ALA A 100 -9.00 12.86 -0.15
C ALA A 100 -8.22 13.99 -0.79
N GLY A 101 -8.52 14.29 -2.05
CA GLY A 101 -7.89 15.37 -2.81
C GLY A 101 -8.32 15.36 -4.28
N ARG A 102 -7.65 16.18 -5.09
CA ARG A 102 -7.76 16.12 -6.57
C ARG A 102 -7.40 14.73 -7.09
N VAL A 103 -6.47 14.08 -6.41
CA VAL A 103 -6.17 12.65 -6.52
C VAL A 103 -6.46 12.04 -5.16
N SER A 104 -7.52 11.25 -5.10
CA SER A 104 -7.91 10.53 -3.89
C SER A 104 -7.33 9.12 -3.93
N THR A 105 -6.84 8.61 -2.80
CA THR A 105 -6.28 7.26 -2.67
C THR A 105 -7.22 6.35 -1.89
N TYR A 106 -7.24 5.08 -2.27
CA TYR A 106 -8.12 4.08 -1.70
C TYR A 106 -7.38 2.76 -1.52
N PHE A 107 -7.84 1.91 -0.60
CA PHE A 107 -7.32 0.56 -0.44
C PHE A 107 -8.42 -0.48 -0.24
N VAL A 108 -8.12 -1.71 -0.65
CA VAL A 108 -8.90 -2.93 -0.35
C VAL A 108 -7.99 -3.91 0.36
N TYR A 109 -8.46 -4.56 1.41
CA TYR A 109 -7.79 -5.73 1.94
C TYR A 109 -8.08 -6.95 1.08
N ARG A 110 -7.02 -7.60 0.58
CA ARG A 110 -7.13 -8.88 -0.10
C ARG A 110 -6.41 -9.95 0.71
N THR A 111 -7.10 -11.06 0.93
CA THR A 111 -6.50 -12.27 1.48
C THR A 111 -5.95 -13.08 0.33
N ASP A 112 -4.64 -13.23 0.26
CA ASP A 112 -4.00 -14.16 -0.65
C ASP A 112 -3.84 -15.49 0.07
N TYR A 113 -4.42 -16.54 -0.50
CA TYR A 113 -4.16 -17.91 -0.08
C TYR A 113 -2.88 -18.36 -0.79
N ASN A 114 -1.73 -18.02 -0.20
CA ASN A 114 -0.47 -18.44 -0.75
C ASN A 114 -0.31 -19.95 -0.50
N SER A 115 -0.48 -20.77 -1.54
CA SER A 115 -0.27 -22.23 -1.45
C SER A 115 1.21 -22.63 -1.41
N TYR A 116 2.09 -21.70 -1.03
CA TYR A 116 3.53 -21.89 -0.92
C TYR A 116 4.05 -21.19 0.35
N GLY A 117 4.52 -21.99 1.30
CA GLY A 117 5.50 -21.61 2.30
C GLY A 117 6.47 -22.78 2.51
N PRO A 118 7.55 -22.64 3.30
CA PRO A 118 8.35 -21.47 3.62
C PRO A 118 9.76 -21.64 3.02
N GLY A 119 10.12 -20.82 2.04
CA GLY A 119 11.51 -20.69 1.59
C GLY A 119 12.09 -19.41 2.19
N ILE A 120 13.37 -19.40 2.55
CA ILE A 120 14.14 -18.17 2.76
C ILE A 120 14.19 -17.45 1.41
N GLY A 121 13.10 -16.77 1.09
CA GLY A 121 12.92 -15.96 -0.09
C GLY A 121 12.73 -14.55 0.41
N VAL A 122 13.73 -13.71 0.17
CA VAL A 122 13.65 -12.26 0.32
C VAL A 122 12.67 -11.75 -0.74
N GLY A 123 11.39 -12.00 -0.48
CA GLY A 123 10.28 -11.84 -1.41
C GLY A 123 9.68 -10.46 -1.25
N TYR A 124 10.02 -9.60 -2.19
CA TYR A 124 9.45 -8.29 -2.42
C TYR A 124 7.91 -8.28 -2.31
N GLY A 125 7.39 -7.60 -1.29
CA GLY A 125 6.07 -6.99 -1.39
C GLY A 125 6.13 -5.81 -2.35
N GLY A 126 5.35 -5.87 -3.43
CA GLY A 126 5.06 -4.73 -4.30
C GLY A 126 5.40 -4.93 -5.77
N TYR A 127 4.35 -5.22 -6.54
CA TYR A 127 4.19 -4.97 -7.97
C TYR A 127 5.28 -5.41 -8.97
N GLY A 128 4.95 -6.49 -9.70
CA GLY A 128 5.26 -6.58 -11.13
C GLY A 128 6.50 -7.38 -11.49
N GLY A 129 6.27 -8.63 -11.93
CA GLY A 129 7.05 -9.29 -12.98
C GLY A 129 8.42 -9.85 -12.60
N TYR A 130 8.60 -11.14 -12.89
CA TYR A 130 9.89 -11.85 -12.99
C TYR A 130 10.54 -12.25 -11.65
N GLY A 131 9.84 -13.09 -10.87
CA GLY A 131 10.48 -13.96 -9.88
C GLY A 131 11.04 -15.21 -10.56
N MET A 132 12.35 -15.23 -10.76
CA MET A 132 13.11 -16.37 -11.28
C MET A 132 12.91 -17.61 -10.39
N GLY A 133 12.57 -18.74 -11.03
CA GLY A 133 12.20 -20.00 -10.38
C GLY A 133 13.30 -20.51 -9.45
N GLY A 134 13.01 -20.50 -8.15
CA GLY A 134 13.75 -21.24 -7.14
C GLY A 134 12.97 -22.52 -6.82
N TYR A 135 13.58 -23.67 -7.08
CA TYR A 135 13.09 -24.99 -6.70
C TYR A 135 12.90 -25.02 -5.17
N GLY A 136 11.65 -24.94 -4.72
CA GLY A 136 11.27 -25.00 -3.31
C GLY A 136 10.18 -26.04 -3.12
N MET A 137 10.53 -27.12 -2.42
CA MET A 137 9.66 -28.19 -1.94
C MET A 137 8.45 -27.62 -1.18
N GLY A 138 7.27 -28.20 -1.43
CA GLY A 138 5.97 -27.68 -1.04
C GLY A 138 5.73 -27.61 0.48
N GLY A 139 5.13 -26.51 0.90
CA GLY A 139 4.53 -26.34 2.22
C GLY A 139 3.31 -25.44 2.13
N TYR A 140 2.29 -25.77 2.92
CA TYR A 140 1.03 -25.04 3.01
C TYR A 140 1.27 -23.67 3.66
N GLY A 141 1.13 -22.58 2.89
CA GLY A 141 1.27 -21.22 3.41
C GLY A 141 -0.01 -20.74 4.12
N TYR A 142 0.16 -20.01 5.22
CA TYR A 142 -0.94 -19.34 5.91
C TYR A 142 -1.50 -18.20 5.04
N PRO A 143 -2.82 -17.94 5.09
CA PRO A 143 -3.41 -16.83 4.37
C PRO A 143 -2.80 -15.50 4.87
N THR A 144 -2.24 -14.73 3.96
CA THR A 144 -1.72 -13.39 4.27
C THR A 144 -2.68 -12.33 3.74
N GLN A 145 -2.96 -11.32 4.56
CA GLN A 145 -3.80 -10.19 4.17
C GLN A 145 -2.89 -9.04 3.73
N ARG A 146 -3.06 -8.57 2.49
CA ARG A 146 -2.35 -7.39 1.98
C ARG A 146 -3.33 -6.28 1.61
N ARG A 147 -2.86 -5.04 1.70
CA ARG A 147 -3.56 -3.88 1.14
C ARG A 147 -3.24 -3.77 -0.35
N VAL A 148 -4.28 -3.62 -1.16
CA VAL A 148 -4.16 -3.28 -2.58
C VAL A 148 -4.68 -1.88 -2.76
N TYR A 149 -3.81 -1.01 -3.28
CA TYR A 149 -4.07 0.42 -3.40
C TYR A 149 -4.62 0.79 -4.79
N TYR A 150 -5.52 1.76 -4.80
CA TYR A 150 -6.14 2.37 -5.96
C TYR A 150 -6.07 3.89 -5.80
N PHE A 151 -6.19 4.61 -6.92
CA PHE A 151 -6.36 6.05 -6.90
C PHE A 151 -7.49 6.46 -7.84
N GLN A 152 -8.03 7.64 -7.59
CA GLN A 152 -9.03 8.28 -8.42
C GLN A 152 -8.58 9.71 -8.67
N LYS A 153 -8.36 10.09 -9.92
CA LYS A 153 -8.12 11.48 -10.32
C LYS A 153 -9.46 12.15 -10.58
N GLU A 154 -9.82 13.13 -9.77
CA GLU A 154 -11.06 13.90 -9.84
C GLU A 154 -12.29 12.97 -9.90
N ASN A 155 -12.97 12.89 -11.05
CA ASN A 155 -14.16 12.05 -11.26
C ASN A 155 -13.92 10.87 -12.20
N GLU A 156 -12.67 10.54 -12.51
CA GLU A 156 -12.32 9.38 -13.32
C GLU A 156 -12.64 8.06 -12.59
N PRO A 157 -12.72 6.92 -13.31
CA PRO A 157 -12.81 5.62 -12.68
C PRO A 157 -11.60 5.33 -11.77
N LEU A 158 -11.80 4.51 -10.73
CA LEU A 158 -10.69 4.04 -9.91
C LEU A 158 -9.70 3.22 -10.73
N GLN A 159 -8.41 3.53 -10.57
CA GLN A 159 -7.32 2.84 -11.22
C GLN A 159 -6.37 2.22 -10.19
N PRO A 160 -5.72 1.09 -10.49
CA PRO A 160 -4.69 0.54 -9.62
C PRO A 160 -3.57 1.56 -9.37
N LEU A 161 -3.16 1.74 -8.11
CA LEU A 161 -2.07 2.65 -7.73
C LEU A 161 -0.73 2.02 -8.14
N THR A 162 -0.32 2.34 -9.35
CA THR A 162 0.93 1.87 -9.95
C THR A 162 1.66 3.04 -10.58
N TYR A 163 3.00 2.96 -10.66
CA TYR A 163 3.82 3.96 -11.33
C TYR A 163 3.32 4.29 -12.76
N LYS A 164 2.93 3.28 -13.54
CA LYS A 164 2.47 3.47 -14.92
C LYS A 164 1.20 4.31 -14.99
N ASN A 165 0.21 3.97 -14.16
CA ASN A 165 -1.07 4.67 -14.13
C ASN A 165 -0.90 6.08 -13.54
N LEU A 166 -0.17 6.22 -12.43
CA LEU A 166 0.11 7.52 -11.82
C LEU A 166 0.90 8.44 -12.75
N ARG A 167 1.91 7.94 -13.46
CA ARG A 167 2.69 8.77 -14.42
C ARG A 167 1.81 9.32 -15.53
N THR A 168 0.83 8.54 -15.96
CA THR A 168 -0.11 8.98 -17.00
C THR A 168 -1.08 10.01 -16.42
N ALA A 169 -1.66 9.70 -15.25
CA ALA A 169 -2.65 10.54 -14.59
C ALA A 169 -2.08 11.88 -14.09
N LEU A 170 -0.83 11.92 -13.65
CA LEU A 170 -0.18 13.13 -13.10
C LEU A 170 0.73 13.83 -14.13
N SER A 171 0.62 13.48 -15.42
CA SER A 171 1.48 14.01 -16.48
C SER A 171 1.37 15.52 -16.71
N ASP A 172 0.27 16.11 -16.23
CA ASP A 172 -0.03 17.55 -16.25
C ASP A 172 0.61 18.33 -15.11
N ASN A 173 1.28 17.67 -14.15
CA ASN A 173 2.02 18.33 -13.08
C ASN A 173 3.52 17.97 -13.13
N PRO A 174 4.42 18.90 -13.51
CA PRO A 174 5.83 18.60 -13.65
C PRO A 174 6.49 18.18 -12.32
N GLY A 175 6.08 18.74 -11.18
CA GLY A 175 6.62 18.37 -9.86
C GLY A 175 6.24 16.95 -9.44
N SER A 176 5.00 16.53 -9.69
CA SER A 176 4.57 15.15 -9.47
C SER A 176 5.32 14.18 -10.39
N VAL A 177 5.54 14.56 -11.66
CA VAL A 177 6.29 13.73 -12.62
C VAL A 177 7.75 13.55 -12.18
N GLU A 178 8.38 14.58 -11.62
CA GLU A 178 9.75 14.49 -11.10
C GLU A 178 9.87 13.46 -9.97
N SER A 179 9.00 13.53 -8.95
CA SER A 179 8.99 12.54 -7.85
C SER A 179 8.73 11.11 -8.36
N LEU A 180 7.86 10.95 -9.37
CA LEU A 180 7.67 9.67 -10.03
C LEU A 180 8.94 9.20 -10.76
N GLN A 181 9.69 10.08 -11.42
CA GLN A 181 10.96 9.71 -12.05
C GLN A 181 12.00 9.25 -11.03
N ASP A 182 12.08 9.90 -9.87
CA ASP A 182 12.96 9.50 -8.78
C ASP A 182 12.59 8.14 -8.19
N TYR A 183 11.29 7.86 -8.07
CA TYR A 183 10.82 6.51 -7.76
C TYR A 183 11.38 5.47 -8.75
N LYS A 184 11.27 5.73 -10.06
CA LYS A 184 11.71 4.79 -11.09
C LYS A 184 13.23 4.64 -11.12
N ARG A 185 13.97 5.73 -10.95
CA ARG A 185 15.44 5.72 -10.83
C ARG A 185 15.86 4.90 -9.61
N GLY A 186 15.20 5.09 -8.48
CA GLY A 186 15.42 4.31 -7.27
C GLY A 186 15.18 2.82 -7.47
N GLN A 187 14.10 2.44 -8.15
CA GLN A 187 13.84 1.04 -8.51
C GLN A 187 14.97 0.46 -9.38
N ASN A 188 15.39 1.17 -10.43
CA ASN A 188 16.43 0.69 -11.33
C ASN A 188 17.78 0.51 -10.60
N ILE A 189 18.13 1.42 -9.69
CA ILE A 189 19.33 1.30 -8.84
C ILE A 189 19.22 0.07 -7.93
N GLN A 190 18.07 -0.12 -7.27
CA GLN A 190 17.84 -1.31 -6.43
C GLN A 190 18.03 -2.58 -7.26
N THR A 191 17.39 -2.69 -8.42
CA THR A 191 17.56 -3.83 -9.34
C THR A 191 19.02 -4.03 -9.73
N GLY A 192 19.74 -2.97 -10.07
CA GLY A 192 21.17 -3.04 -10.37
C GLY A 192 22.01 -3.59 -9.21
N ILE A 193 21.75 -3.13 -7.98
CA ILE A 193 22.43 -3.64 -6.77
C ILE A 193 22.13 -5.13 -6.55
N TYR A 194 20.88 -5.57 -6.73
CA TYR A 194 20.55 -7.00 -6.59
C TYR A 194 21.23 -7.86 -7.64
N VAL A 195 21.22 -7.44 -8.91
CA VAL A 195 21.89 -8.17 -10.00
C VAL A 195 23.39 -8.24 -9.75
N ALA A 196 24.01 -7.13 -9.34
CA ALA A 196 25.42 -7.10 -8.98
C ALA A 196 25.73 -8.01 -7.78
N GLY A 197 24.94 -7.92 -6.70
CA GLY A 197 25.08 -8.77 -5.52
C GLY A 197 24.91 -10.26 -5.82
N ALA A 198 23.92 -10.63 -6.64
CA ALA A 198 23.72 -12.00 -7.10
C ALA A 198 24.90 -12.49 -7.94
N GLY A 199 25.42 -11.67 -8.86
CA GLY A 199 26.60 -11.98 -9.65
C GLY A 199 27.84 -12.23 -8.77
N LEU A 200 28.07 -11.37 -7.77
CA LEU A 200 29.17 -11.53 -6.82
C LEU A 200 29.02 -12.78 -5.95
N MET A 201 27.80 -13.11 -5.53
CA MET A 201 27.53 -14.35 -4.78
C MET A 201 27.83 -15.59 -5.62
N VAL A 202 27.36 -15.65 -6.86
CA VAL A 202 27.65 -16.77 -7.78
C VAL A 202 29.16 -16.87 -8.02
N ALA A 203 29.84 -15.76 -8.28
CA ALA A 203 31.30 -15.74 -8.46
C ALA A 203 32.04 -16.26 -7.21
N GLY A 204 31.67 -15.79 -6.02
CA GLY A 204 32.25 -16.22 -4.75
C GLY A 204 32.06 -17.71 -4.49
N VAL A 205 30.88 -18.26 -4.80
CA VAL A 205 30.59 -19.70 -4.71
C VAL A 205 31.45 -20.50 -5.70
N THR A 206 31.55 -20.07 -6.96
CA THR A 206 32.38 -20.78 -7.96
C THR A 206 33.86 -20.75 -7.61
N GLN A 207 34.36 -19.66 -7.03
CA GLN A 207 35.74 -19.55 -6.54
C GLN A 207 36.01 -20.46 -5.35
N GLN A 208 35.03 -20.61 -4.44
CA GLN A 208 35.10 -21.55 -3.32
C GLN A 208 35.20 -23.01 -3.77
N PHE A 209 34.52 -23.38 -4.86
CA PHE A 209 34.57 -24.76 -5.39
C PHE A 209 35.80 -25.04 -6.26
N ARG A 210 36.42 -24.03 -6.87
CA ARG A 210 37.65 -24.17 -7.69
C ARG A 210 38.93 -24.12 -6.85
N GLY A 211 38.93 -23.39 -5.74
CA GLY A 211 40.03 -23.37 -4.77
C GLY A 211 39.92 -24.56 -3.82
N GLY A 212 40.56 -25.69 -4.19
CA GLY A 212 40.51 -26.93 -3.42
C GLY A 212 40.68 -26.76 -1.91
N SER A 213 39.80 -27.45 -1.17
CA SER A 213 39.67 -27.55 0.28
C SER A 213 40.95 -27.30 1.09
N SER A 214 41.05 -26.13 1.72
CA SER A 214 41.93 -25.91 2.87
C SER A 214 41.46 -24.68 3.67
N SER A 215 41.01 -24.94 4.91
CA SER A 215 40.63 -23.95 5.94
C SER A 215 39.29 -23.24 5.72
N GLY A 216 38.41 -23.30 6.73
CA GLY A 216 37.07 -22.70 6.78
C GLY A 216 37.02 -21.16 6.77
N LYS A 217 37.72 -20.55 5.81
CA LYS A 217 37.67 -19.11 5.56
C LYS A 217 36.57 -18.85 4.53
N ILE A 218 35.49 -18.22 5.00
CA ILE A 218 34.40 -17.73 4.14
C ILE A 218 35.01 -16.77 3.11
N SER A 219 34.69 -16.94 1.83
CA SER A 219 35.18 -16.08 0.76
C SER A 219 34.80 -14.60 1.03
N PRO A 220 35.76 -13.65 1.02
CA PRO A 220 35.47 -12.23 1.19
C PRO A 220 34.43 -11.70 0.20
N LEU A 221 34.37 -12.26 -1.01
CA LEU A 221 33.36 -11.92 -2.02
C LEU A 221 31.95 -12.33 -1.62
N LEU A 222 31.81 -13.44 -0.89
CA LEU A 222 30.51 -13.87 -0.36
C LEU A 222 30.04 -12.91 0.74
N LEU A 223 30.94 -12.48 1.62
CA LEU A 223 30.62 -11.48 2.65
C LEU A 223 30.28 -10.10 2.06
N ILE A 224 31.04 -9.66 1.05
CA ILE A 224 30.75 -8.42 0.31
C ILE A 224 29.40 -8.55 -0.43
N GLY A 225 29.15 -9.66 -1.10
CA GLY A 225 27.87 -9.92 -1.77
C GLY A 225 26.68 -9.91 -0.80
N ALA A 226 26.84 -10.52 0.38
CA ALA A 226 25.84 -10.48 1.45
C ALA A 226 25.61 -9.03 1.95
N GLY A 227 26.67 -8.29 2.26
CA GLY A 227 26.59 -6.90 2.71
C GLY A 227 25.92 -5.98 1.69
N VAL A 228 26.31 -6.09 0.42
CA VAL A 228 25.74 -5.30 -0.69
C VAL A 228 24.26 -5.61 -0.89
N SER A 229 23.84 -6.88 -0.72
CA SER A 229 22.44 -7.27 -0.87
C SER A 229 21.51 -6.71 0.21
N LEU A 230 22.06 -6.32 1.37
CA LEU A 230 21.30 -5.70 2.46
C LEU A 230 21.13 -4.18 2.29
N ILE A 231 21.98 -3.52 1.50
CA ILE A 231 21.95 -2.06 1.29
C ILE A 231 20.55 -1.56 0.85
N PRO A 232 19.86 -2.20 -0.13
CA PRO A 232 18.53 -1.76 -0.53
C PRO A 232 17.48 -1.81 0.59
N GLN A 233 17.59 -2.76 1.53
CA GLN A 233 16.66 -2.85 2.66
C GLN A 233 16.89 -1.72 3.66
N LEU A 234 18.14 -1.40 3.95
CA LEU A 234 18.49 -0.27 4.82
C LEU A 234 18.04 1.07 4.22
N LEU A 235 18.23 1.25 2.91
CA LEU A 235 17.78 2.48 2.22
C LEU A 235 16.25 2.62 2.20
N ARG A 236 15.50 1.51 2.16
CA ARG A 236 14.03 1.53 2.23
C ARG A 236 13.49 2.02 3.57
N LEU A 237 14.23 1.80 4.67
CA LEU A 237 13.80 2.25 5.99
C LEU A 237 13.87 3.77 6.16
N VAL A 238 14.72 4.44 5.37
CA VAL A 238 14.97 5.89 5.49
C VAL A 238 14.25 6.69 4.40
N LYS A 239 13.96 6.08 3.24
CA LYS A 239 13.34 6.79 2.12
C LYS A 239 11.82 6.86 2.26
N LYS A 240 11.29 8.08 2.14
CA LYS A 240 9.85 8.36 1.99
C LYS A 240 9.31 7.73 0.71
N ASP A 241 8.06 7.28 0.73
CA ASP A 241 7.39 6.72 -0.45
C ASP A 241 7.15 7.81 -1.49
N GLN A 242 7.94 7.75 -2.57
CA GLN A 242 7.90 8.71 -3.68
C GLN A 242 6.57 8.67 -4.45
N LEU A 243 5.83 7.56 -4.43
CA LEU A 243 4.51 7.52 -5.06
C LEU A 243 3.50 8.37 -4.27
N ALA A 244 3.55 8.29 -2.93
CA ALA A 244 2.71 9.12 -2.07
C ALA A 244 3.10 10.60 -2.17
N GLU A 245 4.41 10.89 -2.23
CA GLU A 245 4.90 12.26 -2.42
C GLU A 245 4.42 12.88 -3.75
N ALA A 246 4.45 12.14 -4.85
CA ALA A 246 3.92 12.63 -6.13
C ALA A 246 2.42 13.00 -6.06
N ILE A 247 1.64 12.21 -5.31
CA ILE A 247 0.20 12.46 -5.07
C ILE A 247 0.02 13.70 -4.19
N ASP A 248 0.80 13.84 -3.13
CA ASP A 248 0.77 15.01 -2.26
C ASP A 248 1.08 16.28 -3.05
N ILE A 249 2.17 16.29 -3.83
CA ILE A 249 2.55 17.43 -4.67
C ILE A 249 1.39 17.83 -5.59
N TYR A 250 0.74 16.85 -6.24
CA TYR A 250 -0.39 17.11 -7.12
C TYR A 250 -1.57 17.75 -6.39
N ASN A 251 -1.90 17.23 -5.21
CA ASN A 251 -3.02 17.68 -4.39
C ASN A 251 -2.82 19.09 -3.82
N TYR A 252 -1.58 19.47 -3.51
CA TYR A 252 -1.25 20.79 -2.97
C TYR A 252 -0.92 21.84 -4.03
N THR A 253 -0.62 21.43 -5.27
CA THR A 253 -0.39 22.38 -6.36
C THR A 253 -1.72 23.02 -6.79
N PRO A 254 -1.85 24.36 -6.75
CA PRO A 254 -3.04 25.05 -7.25
C PRO A 254 -3.29 24.72 -8.73
N LYS A 255 -4.56 24.72 -9.14
CA LYS A 255 -4.91 24.61 -10.56
C LYS A 255 -4.72 25.99 -11.19
N GLU A 256 -3.82 26.08 -12.17
CA GLU A 256 -3.70 27.25 -13.06
C GLU A 256 -4.91 27.37 -13.98
#